data_AF-A0A924JFV1-F1
#
_entry.id   AF-A0A924JFV1-F1
#
_cell.length_a   1.000
_cell.length_b   1.000
_cell.length_c   1.000
_cell.angle_alpha   90.00
_cell.angle_beta   90.00
_cell.angle_gamma   90.00
#
_symmetry.space_group_name_H-M   'P 1'
#
loop_
_entity.id
_entity.type
_entity.pdbx_description
1 polymer ?
#
loop_
_entity_poly.entity_id
_entity_poly.type
_entity_poly.pdbx_seq_one_letter_code
_entity_poly.pdbx_strand_id
1 'polypeptide(L)'
;MFSILIEHKTLGGNWLVGEEIRTGGYRNLATPAALGDADTYGAGGWTSPDDLTNDQGGIHTNSGVGNRWFYLLIKGGKGQNALRKNYEVKTPIGYDRAAQLLMRTLPRLTPNASYEDFCRETIATAEQLFGDCNEYTLAVKHAWYAVGVLADPPPLCKPGWTMEVVLKADSQKTRYMLYVKGDSIVCVYKDPESIMKIFTRRNSAYTTSVVQDADGVNSATLPKDYMNRYLATMNSELIPAQEMLMAEQLEQVRAGLANPATNAEDRAQMKQTETMLVKGQQQMKEAKAQMKADEQELAQPAKPISEAAFWQKQGGKRKFDKDYLKQTTMYQGKYLTRKYVLSAAMTWWSTPDIPLRLSDITQIIPLASFVAQNSGINYLMRGFPVNYLDMMQMQNIREDVPNSFDKLFSTAAVFQ
;
A
#
# COMPACT_ATOMS: atom_id res chain seq x y z
N MET A 1 24.95 -12.85 -20.23
CA MET A 1 24.49 -11.46 -20.49
C MET A 1 25.58 -10.61 -21.12
N PHE A 2 26.70 -10.32 -20.44
CA PHE A 2 27.76 -9.49 -21.04
C PHE A 2 28.38 -10.07 -22.32
N SER A 3 28.55 -11.40 -22.39
CA SER A 3 28.99 -12.07 -23.62
C SER A 3 28.06 -11.75 -24.80
N ILE A 4 26.76 -11.89 -24.60
CA ILE A 4 25.72 -11.57 -25.60
C ILE A 4 25.74 -10.09 -25.98
N LEU A 5 26.00 -9.18 -25.03
CA LEU A 5 26.18 -7.75 -25.34
C LEU A 5 27.39 -7.51 -26.25
N ILE A 6 28.52 -8.16 -25.94
CA ILE A 6 29.75 -8.04 -26.72
C ILE A 6 29.50 -8.60 -28.13
N GLU A 7 28.96 -9.80 -28.24
CA GLU A 7 28.72 -10.48 -29.52
C GLU A 7 27.76 -9.69 -30.43
N HIS A 8 26.65 -9.15 -29.88
CA HIS A 8 25.78 -8.27 -30.64
C HIS A 8 26.47 -6.99 -31.11
N LYS A 9 27.39 -6.45 -30.31
CA LYS A 9 28.13 -5.22 -30.64
C LYS A 9 29.25 -5.44 -31.65
N THR A 10 29.86 -6.63 -31.67
CA THR A 10 31.05 -6.91 -32.49
C THR A 10 30.75 -7.76 -33.73
N LEU A 11 29.80 -8.68 -33.65
CA LEU A 11 29.55 -9.72 -34.67
C LEU A 11 28.11 -9.73 -35.20
N GLY A 12 27.24 -8.86 -34.70
CA GLY A 12 25.81 -8.90 -35.04
C GLY A 12 25.11 -10.13 -34.48
N GLY A 13 25.59 -10.62 -33.33
CA GLY A 13 25.29 -11.91 -32.69
C GLY A 13 23.83 -12.31 -32.48
N ASN A 14 23.63 -13.42 -31.81
CA ASN A 14 22.30 -14.00 -31.58
C ASN A 14 22.01 -14.18 -30.07
N TRP A 15 20.95 -14.92 -29.75
CA TRP A 15 20.50 -15.14 -28.37
C TRP A 15 20.86 -16.52 -27.81
N LEU A 16 21.66 -17.27 -28.55
CA LEU A 16 22.23 -18.54 -28.11
C LEU A 16 23.56 -18.31 -27.40
N VAL A 17 23.99 -19.29 -26.61
CA VAL A 17 25.32 -19.27 -25.99
C VAL A 17 26.10 -20.48 -26.47
N GLY A 18 27.21 -20.25 -27.16
CA GLY A 18 28.16 -21.29 -27.56
C GLY A 18 27.71 -22.09 -28.79
N GLU A 19 26.85 -21.52 -29.62
CA GLU A 19 26.37 -22.08 -30.88
C GLU A 19 27.47 -22.25 -31.94
N GLU A 20 28.55 -21.47 -31.86
CA GLU A 20 29.76 -21.65 -32.67
C GLU A 20 30.51 -22.95 -32.32
N ILE A 21 30.28 -23.51 -31.11
CA ILE A 21 30.94 -24.73 -30.61
C ILE A 21 30.01 -25.93 -30.74
N ARG A 22 28.70 -25.74 -30.50
CA ARG A 22 27.69 -26.78 -30.54
C ARG A 22 26.49 -26.29 -31.34
N THR A 23 26.10 -27.01 -32.38
CA THR A 23 24.87 -26.73 -33.14
C THR A 23 23.67 -26.56 -32.21
N GLY A 24 23.00 -25.39 -32.29
CA GLY A 24 21.86 -25.03 -31.44
C GLY A 24 22.21 -24.39 -30.09
N GLY A 25 23.51 -24.28 -29.76
CA GLY A 25 24.00 -23.68 -28.53
C GLY A 25 23.80 -24.54 -27.28
N TYR A 26 24.35 -24.07 -26.16
CA TYR A 26 24.13 -24.65 -24.84
C TYR A 26 22.94 -24.03 -24.11
N ARG A 27 22.66 -22.75 -24.36
CA ARG A 27 21.56 -22.00 -23.74
C ARG A 27 20.93 -21.09 -24.76
N ASN A 28 19.68 -20.72 -24.51
CA ASN A 28 18.94 -19.78 -25.33
C ASN A 28 18.31 -18.72 -24.43
N LEU A 29 18.80 -17.48 -24.53
CA LEU A 29 18.28 -16.36 -23.74
C LEU A 29 16.87 -15.97 -24.16
N ALA A 30 16.55 -16.11 -25.45
CA ALA A 30 15.21 -15.80 -25.96
C ALA A 30 14.20 -16.82 -25.44
N THR A 31 14.50 -18.11 -25.50
CA THR A 31 13.58 -19.19 -25.10
C THR A 31 14.31 -20.27 -24.31
N PRO A 32 14.63 -20.05 -23.02
CA PRO A 32 15.40 -21.01 -22.22
C PRO A 32 14.75 -22.40 -22.16
N ALA A 33 13.42 -22.43 -22.04
CA ALA A 33 12.64 -23.66 -22.00
C ALA A 33 12.82 -24.54 -23.25
N ALA A 34 13.22 -23.98 -24.40
CA ALA A 34 13.49 -24.74 -25.61
C ALA A 34 14.71 -25.67 -25.48
N LEU A 35 15.61 -25.39 -24.52
CA LEU A 35 16.78 -26.21 -24.20
C LEU A 35 16.70 -26.82 -22.79
N GLY A 36 15.53 -26.77 -22.14
CA GLY A 36 15.30 -27.35 -20.82
C GLY A 36 15.66 -26.44 -19.63
N ASP A 37 16.17 -25.24 -19.88
CA ASP A 37 16.45 -24.25 -18.83
C ASP A 37 15.15 -23.59 -18.33
N ALA A 38 15.14 -23.18 -17.06
CA ALA A 38 13.98 -22.52 -16.46
C ALA A 38 13.81 -21.11 -17.00
N ASP A 39 12.61 -20.71 -17.45
CA ASP A 39 12.35 -19.33 -17.91
C ASP A 39 11.56 -18.48 -16.90
N THR A 40 11.08 -19.12 -15.82
CA THR A 40 10.21 -18.52 -14.81
C THR A 40 10.68 -18.89 -13.40
N TYR A 41 10.78 -17.92 -12.51
CA TYR A 41 11.28 -18.08 -11.17
C TYR A 41 10.37 -18.98 -10.30
N GLY A 42 10.93 -20.11 -9.85
CA GLY A 42 10.25 -21.12 -9.04
C GLY A 42 9.19 -21.93 -9.80
N ALA A 43 9.21 -21.94 -11.14
CA ALA A 43 8.29 -22.71 -11.98
C ALA A 43 8.93 -23.08 -13.33
N GLY A 44 8.28 -23.93 -14.13
CA GLY A 44 8.66 -24.17 -15.53
C GLY A 44 10.12 -24.58 -15.74
N GLY A 45 10.53 -25.73 -15.21
CA GLY A 45 11.91 -26.23 -15.31
C GLY A 45 12.85 -25.76 -14.19
N TRP A 46 12.36 -24.98 -13.22
CA TRP A 46 13.11 -24.56 -12.05
C TRP A 46 13.65 -25.75 -11.24
N THR A 47 14.95 -25.72 -10.95
CA THR A 47 15.65 -26.73 -10.14
C THR A 47 15.77 -26.22 -8.70
N SER A 48 15.63 -27.12 -7.71
CA SER A 48 15.77 -26.75 -6.30
C SER A 48 17.19 -26.25 -6.01
N PRO A 49 17.37 -25.01 -5.51
CA PRO A 49 18.70 -24.51 -5.12
C PRO A 49 19.32 -25.28 -3.95
N ASP A 50 18.50 -25.99 -3.18
CA ASP A 50 18.97 -26.81 -2.04
C ASP A 50 19.58 -28.16 -2.50
N ASP A 51 19.34 -28.58 -3.75
CA ASP A 51 19.95 -29.78 -4.32
C ASP A 51 21.33 -29.47 -4.92
N LEU A 52 22.34 -29.41 -4.05
CA LEU A 52 23.71 -29.12 -4.44
C LEU A 52 24.35 -30.23 -5.31
N THR A 53 23.73 -31.42 -5.40
CA THR A 53 24.24 -32.54 -6.20
C THR A 53 23.88 -32.40 -7.68
N ASN A 54 22.82 -31.63 -7.97
CA ASN A 54 22.40 -31.32 -9.32
C ASN A 54 22.92 -29.93 -9.72
N ASP A 55 24.08 -29.88 -10.36
CA ASP A 55 24.64 -28.63 -10.90
C ASP A 55 24.71 -27.50 -9.85
N GLN A 56 25.16 -27.84 -8.63
CA GLN A 56 25.29 -26.91 -7.49
C GLN A 56 23.99 -26.14 -7.18
N GLY A 57 22.83 -26.80 -7.23
CA GLY A 57 21.52 -26.16 -7.08
C GLY A 57 20.94 -25.65 -8.41
N GLY A 58 21.36 -26.25 -9.53
CA GLY A 58 20.91 -25.92 -10.87
C GLY A 58 21.35 -24.55 -11.35
N ILE A 59 22.60 -24.13 -11.09
CA ILE A 59 23.07 -22.79 -11.44
C ILE A 59 22.92 -22.50 -12.95
N HIS A 60 23.10 -23.51 -13.79
CA HIS A 60 23.00 -23.41 -15.24
C HIS A 60 21.54 -23.50 -15.71
N THR A 61 20.74 -24.40 -15.12
CA THR A 61 19.30 -24.52 -15.41
C THR A 61 18.53 -23.26 -14.99
N ASN A 62 18.77 -22.79 -13.77
CA ASN A 62 18.10 -21.63 -13.18
C ASN A 62 18.62 -20.30 -13.75
N SER A 63 19.80 -20.27 -14.39
CA SER A 63 20.28 -19.08 -15.12
C SER A 63 19.35 -18.65 -16.25
N GLY A 64 18.54 -19.58 -16.76
CA GLY A 64 17.50 -19.32 -17.76
C GLY A 64 16.54 -18.19 -17.38
N VAL A 65 16.24 -18.02 -16.08
CA VAL A 65 15.35 -16.97 -15.58
C VAL A 65 15.97 -15.59 -15.81
N GLY A 66 17.22 -15.39 -15.39
CA GLY A 66 17.97 -14.16 -15.66
C GLY A 66 18.18 -13.94 -17.17
N ASN A 67 18.46 -15.01 -17.91
CA ASN A 67 18.64 -14.99 -19.36
C ASN A 67 17.38 -14.49 -20.10
N ARG A 68 16.21 -15.03 -19.76
CA ARG A 68 14.91 -14.59 -20.31
C ARG A 68 14.58 -13.16 -19.90
N TRP A 69 14.85 -12.79 -18.65
CA TRP A 69 14.68 -11.42 -18.17
C TRP A 69 15.49 -10.43 -19.01
N PHE A 70 16.76 -10.76 -19.24
CA PHE A 70 17.67 -9.93 -20.02
C PHE A 70 17.26 -9.82 -21.49
N TYR A 71 16.82 -10.92 -22.10
CA TYR A 71 16.24 -10.89 -23.45
C TYR A 71 15.04 -9.95 -23.54
N LEU A 72 14.07 -10.10 -22.63
CA LEU A 72 12.86 -9.28 -22.61
C LEU A 72 13.18 -7.80 -22.39
N LEU A 73 14.20 -7.50 -21.60
CA LEU A 73 14.66 -6.14 -21.36
C LEU A 73 15.19 -5.45 -22.64
N ILE A 74 15.86 -6.20 -23.51
CA ILE A 74 16.47 -5.69 -24.74
C ILE A 74 15.52 -5.76 -25.94
N LYS A 75 14.68 -6.78 -26.03
CA LYS A 75 13.81 -7.02 -27.21
C LYS A 75 12.35 -6.68 -26.97
N GLY A 76 11.95 -6.47 -25.71
CA GLY A 76 10.55 -6.44 -25.34
C GLY A 76 9.88 -7.80 -25.55
N GLY A 77 8.56 -7.81 -25.49
CA GLY A 77 7.76 -8.99 -25.81
C GLY A 77 6.55 -9.16 -24.91
N LYS A 78 5.64 -10.04 -25.32
CA LYS A 78 4.44 -10.39 -24.56
C LYS A 78 4.25 -11.90 -24.54
N GLY A 79 3.58 -12.40 -23.53
CA GLY A 79 3.31 -13.83 -23.40
C GLY A 79 2.68 -14.18 -22.07
N GLN A 80 2.71 -15.47 -21.76
CA GLN A 80 2.31 -16.02 -20.48
C GLN A 80 3.48 -16.82 -19.92
N ASN A 81 3.83 -16.60 -18.65
CA ASN A 81 4.92 -17.34 -18.00
C ASN A 81 4.43 -18.66 -17.38
N ALA A 82 5.34 -19.48 -16.85
CA ALA A 82 4.99 -20.79 -16.28
C ALA A 82 4.08 -20.71 -15.04
N LEU A 83 3.86 -19.51 -14.48
CA LEU A 83 2.91 -19.24 -13.40
C LEU A 83 1.52 -18.84 -13.94
N ARG A 84 1.29 -18.97 -15.24
CA ARG A 84 0.07 -18.57 -15.96
C ARG A 84 -0.24 -17.08 -15.83
N LYS A 85 0.79 -16.24 -15.66
CA LYS A 85 0.65 -14.78 -15.63
C LYS A 85 0.97 -14.21 -16.99
N ASN A 86 0.01 -13.48 -17.55
CA ASN A 86 0.21 -12.73 -18.78
C ASN A 86 1.11 -11.53 -18.49
N TYR A 87 2.07 -11.26 -19.37
CA TYR A 87 2.97 -10.13 -19.27
C TYR A 87 3.17 -9.46 -20.62
N GLU A 88 3.57 -8.20 -20.57
CA GLU A 88 4.01 -7.43 -21.72
C GLU A 88 5.13 -6.47 -21.29
N VAL A 89 6.25 -6.52 -22.00
CA VAL A 89 7.37 -5.58 -21.90
C VAL A 89 7.38 -4.76 -23.19
N LYS A 90 6.89 -3.52 -23.10
CA LYS A 90 6.61 -2.67 -24.27
C LYS A 90 7.85 -1.99 -24.83
N THR A 91 8.70 -1.48 -23.95
CA THR A 91 9.84 -0.63 -24.33
C THR A 91 11.16 -1.39 -24.15
N PRO A 92 11.81 -1.79 -25.25
CA PRO A 92 13.23 -2.13 -25.25
C PRO A 92 14.10 -1.03 -24.64
N ILE A 93 14.99 -1.36 -23.71
CA ILE A 93 15.89 -0.33 -23.13
C ILE A 93 17.14 -0.08 -24.00
N GLY A 94 17.48 -1.05 -24.86
CA GLY A 94 18.67 -1.04 -25.70
C GLY A 94 19.95 -1.55 -25.00
N TYR A 95 20.94 -1.95 -25.81
CA TYR A 95 22.15 -2.62 -25.35
C TYR A 95 23.00 -1.79 -24.37
N ASP A 96 23.29 -0.53 -24.69
CA ASP A 96 24.16 0.32 -23.87
C ASP A 96 23.53 0.64 -22.50
N ARG A 97 22.22 0.90 -22.45
CA ARG A 97 21.50 1.10 -21.18
C ARG A 97 21.45 -0.17 -20.35
N ALA A 98 21.24 -1.33 -20.98
CA ALA A 98 21.29 -2.62 -20.30
C ALA A 98 22.68 -2.90 -19.71
N ALA A 99 23.75 -2.60 -20.47
CA ALA A 99 25.13 -2.71 -19.99
C ALA A 99 25.37 -1.79 -18.78
N GLN A 100 24.97 -0.52 -18.87
CA GLN A 100 25.11 0.45 -17.79
C GLN A 100 24.32 0.05 -16.54
N LEU A 101 23.10 -0.45 -16.72
CA LEU A 101 22.26 -0.97 -15.64
C LEU A 101 22.94 -2.12 -14.90
N LEU A 102 23.44 -3.13 -15.64
CA LEU A 102 24.12 -4.28 -15.06
C LEU A 102 25.43 -3.88 -14.36
N MET A 103 26.28 -3.08 -15.01
CA MET A 103 27.56 -2.64 -14.45
C MET A 103 27.40 -1.83 -13.16
N ARG A 104 26.32 -1.06 -13.02
CA ARG A 104 26.01 -0.33 -11.77
C ARG A 104 25.32 -1.19 -10.72
N THR A 105 24.61 -2.24 -11.13
CA THR A 105 23.89 -3.12 -10.19
C THR A 105 24.82 -4.13 -9.54
N LEU A 106 25.71 -4.78 -10.29
CA LEU A 106 26.51 -5.90 -9.79
C LEU A 106 27.36 -5.57 -8.54
N PRO A 107 28.01 -4.40 -8.43
CA PRO A 107 28.75 -4.04 -7.22
C PRO A 107 27.87 -3.82 -5.98
N ARG A 108 26.55 -3.70 -6.13
CA ARG A 108 25.58 -3.54 -5.04
C ARG A 108 25.09 -4.88 -4.48
N LEU A 109 25.42 -5.98 -5.14
CA LEU A 109 25.03 -7.32 -4.71
C LEU A 109 26.05 -7.88 -3.71
N THR A 110 25.57 -8.74 -2.82
CA THR A 110 26.41 -9.49 -1.89
C THR A 110 26.71 -10.88 -2.46
N PRO A 111 27.72 -11.61 -1.93
CA PRO A 111 28.00 -12.98 -2.37
C PRO A 111 26.81 -13.95 -2.23
N ASN A 112 25.84 -13.64 -1.36
CA ASN A 112 24.64 -14.46 -1.11
C ASN A 112 23.39 -13.87 -1.76
N ALA A 113 23.52 -12.96 -2.73
CA ALA A 113 22.39 -12.30 -3.36
C ALA A 113 21.49 -13.30 -4.11
N SER A 114 20.19 -13.21 -3.85
CA SER A 114 19.13 -13.97 -4.51
C SER A 114 18.63 -13.28 -5.79
N TYR A 115 17.73 -13.94 -6.52
CA TYR A 115 17.01 -13.30 -7.64
C TYR A 115 16.17 -12.10 -7.18
N GLU A 116 15.60 -12.15 -5.97
CA GLU A 116 14.88 -11.02 -5.38
C GLU A 116 15.81 -9.86 -5.05
N ASP A 117 17.02 -10.13 -4.55
CA ASP A 117 18.03 -9.09 -4.33
C ASP A 117 18.45 -8.46 -5.66
N PHE A 118 18.71 -9.29 -6.68
CA PHE A 118 19.07 -8.79 -8.00
C PHE A 118 17.93 -7.98 -8.64
N CYS A 119 16.68 -8.42 -8.50
CA CYS A 119 15.50 -7.66 -8.91
C CYS A 119 15.40 -6.32 -8.18
N ARG A 120 15.58 -6.30 -6.86
CA ARG A 120 15.53 -5.07 -6.06
C ARG A 120 16.62 -4.09 -6.47
N GLU A 121 17.87 -4.54 -6.56
CA GLU A 121 18.99 -3.65 -6.87
C GLU A 121 18.98 -3.18 -8.34
N THR A 122 18.52 -3.99 -9.29
CA THR A 122 18.33 -3.54 -10.69
C THR A 122 17.21 -2.51 -10.81
N ILE A 123 16.08 -2.69 -10.11
CA ILE A 123 15.00 -1.70 -10.09
C ILE A 123 15.51 -0.39 -9.46
N ALA A 124 16.16 -0.45 -8.30
CA ALA A 124 16.70 0.74 -7.64
C ALA A 124 17.74 1.46 -8.52
N THR A 125 18.56 0.72 -9.27
CA THR A 125 19.52 1.30 -10.22
C THR A 125 18.82 1.94 -11.41
N ALA A 126 17.77 1.33 -11.95
CA ALA A 126 16.97 1.89 -13.04
C ALA A 126 16.26 3.18 -12.61
N GLU A 127 15.68 3.21 -11.41
CA GLU A 127 15.06 4.38 -10.81
C GLU A 127 16.06 5.54 -10.67
N GLN A 128 17.31 5.25 -10.27
CA GLN A 128 18.38 6.25 -10.21
C GLN A 128 18.84 6.75 -11.58
N LEU A 129 18.89 5.87 -12.60
CA LEU A 129 19.37 6.22 -13.94
C LEU A 129 18.33 6.96 -14.77
N PHE A 130 17.06 6.58 -14.66
CA PHE A 130 16.02 6.99 -15.59
C PHE A 130 14.84 7.71 -14.90
N GLY A 131 14.68 7.56 -13.59
CA GLY A 131 13.51 8.00 -12.82
C GLY A 131 12.48 6.90 -12.61
N ASP A 132 11.71 6.96 -11.53
CA ASP A 132 10.78 5.90 -11.12
C ASP A 132 9.65 5.66 -12.14
N CYS A 133 9.06 6.74 -12.65
CA CYS A 133 7.98 6.69 -13.64
C CYS A 133 8.46 6.73 -15.10
N ASN A 134 9.72 6.35 -15.36
CA ASN A 134 10.27 6.30 -16.72
C ASN A 134 9.94 4.97 -17.43
N GLU A 135 9.77 5.02 -18.75
CA GLU A 135 9.46 3.83 -19.56
C GLU A 135 10.53 2.72 -19.47
N TYR A 136 11.81 3.06 -19.30
CA TYR A 136 12.88 2.10 -19.14
C TYR A 136 12.89 1.45 -17.76
N THR A 137 12.58 2.22 -16.71
CA THR A 137 12.39 1.69 -15.35
C THR A 137 11.19 0.74 -15.31
N LEU A 138 10.09 1.11 -15.98
CA LEU A 138 8.93 0.24 -16.15
C LEU A 138 9.28 -1.03 -16.93
N ALA A 139 10.09 -0.94 -17.98
CA ALA A 139 10.53 -2.12 -18.73
C ALA A 139 11.33 -3.10 -17.85
N VAL A 140 12.22 -2.61 -16.98
CA VAL A 140 12.94 -3.44 -16.00
C VAL A 140 11.97 -4.14 -15.05
N LYS A 141 11.01 -3.40 -14.49
CA LYS A 141 9.97 -3.94 -13.60
C LYS A 141 9.10 -4.99 -14.32
N HIS A 142 8.64 -4.70 -15.54
CA HIS A 142 7.81 -5.61 -16.32
C HIS A 142 8.56 -6.87 -16.75
N ALA A 143 9.85 -6.78 -17.08
CA ALA A 143 10.68 -7.95 -17.37
C ALA A 143 10.83 -8.87 -16.14
N TRP A 144 11.00 -8.31 -14.94
CA TRP A 144 11.07 -9.09 -13.70
C TRP A 144 9.73 -9.77 -13.35
N TYR A 145 8.63 -9.08 -13.64
CA TYR A 145 7.29 -9.67 -13.55
C TYR A 145 7.09 -10.81 -14.57
N ALA A 146 7.57 -10.62 -15.81
CA ALA A 146 7.48 -11.63 -16.85
C ALA A 146 8.16 -12.94 -16.45
N VAL A 147 9.35 -12.88 -15.86
CA VAL A 147 10.05 -14.06 -15.36
C VAL A 147 9.63 -14.48 -13.94
N GLY A 148 8.58 -13.89 -13.37
CA GLY A 148 7.96 -14.36 -12.13
C GLY A 148 8.67 -14.02 -10.83
N VAL A 149 9.73 -13.20 -10.85
CA VAL A 149 10.39 -12.73 -9.62
C VAL A 149 9.49 -11.70 -8.92
N LEU A 150 8.98 -10.71 -9.67
CA LEU A 150 7.87 -9.90 -9.16
C LEU A 150 6.57 -10.71 -9.24
N ALA A 151 5.88 -10.81 -8.10
CA ALA A 151 4.63 -11.55 -8.03
C ALA A 151 3.42 -10.76 -8.56
N ASP A 152 3.45 -9.43 -8.51
CA ASP A 152 2.38 -8.57 -9.02
C ASP A 152 2.89 -7.75 -10.21
N PRO A 153 2.00 -7.39 -11.16
CA PRO A 153 2.39 -6.50 -12.25
C PRO A 153 2.88 -5.16 -11.65
N PRO A 154 3.88 -4.51 -12.28
CA PRO A 154 4.27 -3.17 -11.89
C PRO A 154 3.06 -2.23 -11.97
N PRO A 155 2.86 -1.35 -10.97
CA PRO A 155 1.75 -0.42 -10.99
C PRO A 155 1.89 0.57 -12.13
N LEU A 156 0.76 1.14 -12.55
CA LEU A 156 0.73 2.09 -13.66
C LEU A 156 1.36 3.43 -13.25
N CYS A 157 2.33 3.91 -14.03
CA CYS A 157 2.83 5.27 -13.91
C CYS A 157 1.85 6.23 -14.58
N LYS A 158 1.18 7.07 -13.77
CA LYS A 158 0.15 8.02 -14.20
C LYS A 158 0.48 9.41 -13.66
N PRO A 159 0.05 10.49 -14.34
CA PRO A 159 0.32 11.86 -13.90
C PRO A 159 -0.26 12.17 -12.53
N GLY A 160 -1.29 11.42 -12.12
CA GLY A 160 -1.81 11.40 -10.77
C GLY A 160 -3.02 10.48 -10.68
N TRP A 161 -3.68 10.50 -9.53
CA TRP A 161 -4.87 9.73 -9.24
C TRP A 161 -5.93 10.62 -8.61
N THR A 162 -7.16 10.53 -9.08
CA THR A 162 -8.32 11.16 -8.46
C THR A 162 -9.35 10.08 -8.15
N MET A 163 -9.92 10.07 -6.95
CA MET A 163 -10.95 9.09 -6.57
C MET A 163 -11.81 9.57 -5.42
N GLU A 164 -13.01 9.02 -5.32
CA GLU A 164 -13.87 9.18 -4.15
C GLU A 164 -13.57 8.09 -3.12
N VAL A 165 -13.37 8.47 -1.86
CA VAL A 165 -13.34 7.56 -0.72
C VAL A 165 -14.65 7.70 0.02
N VAL A 166 -15.44 6.63 0.02
CA VAL A 166 -16.70 6.55 0.76
C VAL A 166 -16.45 5.80 2.06
N LEU A 167 -16.57 6.51 3.18
CA LEU A 167 -16.61 5.91 4.51
C LEU A 167 -18.05 5.68 4.92
N LYS A 168 -18.35 4.48 5.42
CA LYS A 168 -19.62 4.10 6.02
C LYS A 168 -19.43 3.91 7.52
N ALA A 169 -20.19 4.65 8.31
CA ALA A 169 -20.30 4.47 9.74
C ALA A 169 -21.80 4.42 10.06
N ASP A 170 -22.26 3.30 10.60
CA ASP A 170 -23.69 3.03 10.86
C ASP A 170 -24.57 3.29 9.63
N SER A 171 -25.55 4.19 9.75
CA SER A 171 -26.44 4.60 8.65
C SER A 171 -25.92 5.79 7.85
N GLN A 172 -24.78 6.37 8.23
CA GLN A 172 -24.20 7.55 7.60
C GLN A 172 -23.11 7.19 6.59
N LYS A 173 -23.00 8.05 5.57
CA LYS A 173 -21.98 7.94 4.52
C LYS A 173 -21.27 9.26 4.35
N THR A 174 -19.96 9.23 4.43
CA THR A 174 -19.09 10.40 4.28
C THR A 174 -18.23 10.22 3.04
N ARG A 175 -18.19 11.22 2.16
CA ARG A 175 -17.46 11.15 0.88
C ARG A 175 -16.29 12.11 0.84
N TYR A 176 -15.10 11.58 0.66
CA TYR A 176 -13.88 12.36 0.49
C TYR A 176 -13.44 12.30 -0.96
N MET A 177 -13.00 13.43 -1.52
CA MET A 177 -12.31 13.46 -2.80
C MET A 177 -10.81 13.41 -2.55
N LEU A 178 -10.17 12.33 -3.01
CA LEU A 178 -8.74 12.07 -2.89
C LEU A 178 -8.04 12.41 -4.20
N TYR A 179 -6.98 13.20 -4.10
CA TYR A 179 -6.08 13.54 -5.19
C TYR A 179 -4.64 13.16 -4.84
N VAL A 180 -3.93 12.50 -5.75
CA VAL A 180 -2.52 12.13 -5.56
C VAL A 180 -1.69 12.48 -6.79
N LYS A 181 -0.58 13.20 -6.60
CA LYS A 181 0.39 13.57 -7.64
C LYS A 181 1.80 13.39 -7.09
N GLY A 182 2.53 12.39 -7.59
CA GLY A 182 3.82 12.01 -7.01
C GLY A 182 3.67 11.63 -5.53
N ASP A 183 4.35 12.38 -4.66
CA ASP A 183 4.24 12.21 -3.20
C ASP A 183 3.20 13.14 -2.54
N SER A 184 2.65 14.10 -3.29
CA SER A 184 1.63 15.02 -2.79
C SER A 184 0.27 14.36 -2.78
N ILE A 185 -0.40 14.43 -1.64
CA ILE A 185 -1.72 13.87 -1.40
C ILE A 185 -2.63 14.99 -0.88
N VAL A 186 -3.82 15.12 -1.45
CA VAL A 186 -4.88 16.05 -1.00
C VAL A 186 -6.18 15.27 -0.79
N CYS A 187 -6.85 15.54 0.33
CA CYS A 187 -8.19 15.10 0.64
C CYS A 187 -9.09 16.33 0.69
N VAL A 188 -10.26 16.30 0.06
CA VAL A 188 -11.30 17.32 0.21
C VAL A 188 -12.56 16.65 0.72
N TYR A 189 -13.21 17.26 1.70
CA TYR A 189 -14.52 16.84 2.19
C TYR A 189 -15.39 18.06 2.47
N LYS A 190 -16.69 17.88 2.28
CA LYS A 190 -17.71 18.90 2.53
C LYS A 190 -18.73 18.35 3.51
N ASP A 191 -18.92 19.05 4.61
CA ASP A 191 -20.05 18.86 5.51
C ASP A 191 -21.12 19.95 5.28
N PRO A 192 -22.26 19.93 5.99
CA PRO A 192 -23.32 20.92 5.75
C PRO A 192 -22.91 22.38 6.02
N GLU A 193 -21.92 22.63 6.87
CA GLU A 193 -21.58 23.96 7.41
C GLU A 193 -20.23 24.48 6.90
N SER A 194 -19.38 23.59 6.40
CA SER A 194 -18.00 23.87 6.01
C SER A 194 -17.52 23.02 4.84
N ILE A 195 -16.47 23.50 4.18
CA ILE A 195 -15.67 22.71 3.26
C ILE A 195 -14.22 22.70 3.74
N MET A 196 -13.63 21.51 3.80
CA MET A 196 -12.29 21.30 4.30
C MET A 196 -11.44 20.61 3.25
N LYS A 197 -10.16 20.98 3.21
CA LYS A 197 -9.13 20.14 2.60
C LYS A 197 -7.97 19.89 3.54
N ILE A 198 -7.37 18.72 3.38
CA ILE A 198 -6.17 18.29 4.10
C ILE A 198 -5.15 17.87 3.05
N PHE A 199 -3.92 18.34 3.17
CA PHE A 199 -2.86 17.95 2.24
C PHE A 199 -1.53 17.68 2.94
N THR A 200 -0.78 16.75 2.38
CA THR A 200 0.52 16.35 2.90
C THR A 200 1.38 15.69 1.83
N ARG A 201 2.67 15.53 2.10
CA ARG A 201 3.53 14.62 1.34
C ARG A 201 3.68 13.30 2.08
N ARG A 202 3.77 12.16 1.39
CA ARG A 202 3.95 10.82 2.03
C ARG A 202 5.01 10.82 3.12
N ASN A 203 6.18 11.36 2.82
CA ASN A 203 7.34 11.38 3.72
C ASN A 203 7.44 12.64 4.61
N SER A 204 6.42 13.51 4.60
CA SER A 204 6.36 14.66 5.50
C SER A 204 5.96 14.22 6.91
N ALA A 205 6.59 14.80 7.93
CA ALA A 205 6.15 14.70 9.32
C ALA A 205 4.88 15.53 9.60
N TYR A 206 4.48 16.40 8.67
CA TYR A 206 3.41 17.38 8.84
C TYR A 206 2.29 17.21 7.81
N THR A 207 1.08 17.57 8.20
CA THR A 207 -0.10 17.74 7.36
C THR A 207 -0.67 19.13 7.55
N THR A 208 -1.32 19.69 6.53
CA THR A 208 -1.96 21.00 6.60
C THR A 208 -3.44 20.85 6.31
N SER A 209 -4.28 21.41 7.18
CA SER A 209 -5.72 21.56 6.97
C SER A 209 -6.05 23.00 6.58
N VAL A 210 -7.04 23.14 5.71
CA VAL A 210 -7.68 24.42 5.36
C VAL A 210 -9.18 24.20 5.46
N VAL A 211 -9.86 25.05 6.22
CA VAL A 211 -11.30 25.01 6.43
C VAL A 211 -11.88 26.32 5.93
N GLN A 212 -12.99 26.24 5.21
CA GLN A 212 -13.82 27.38 4.88
C GLN A 212 -15.22 27.16 5.44
N ASP A 213 -15.65 28.07 6.32
CA ASP A 213 -16.93 28.07 7.02
C ASP A 213 -17.53 29.51 7.00
N ALA A 214 -18.53 29.76 7.84
CA ALA A 214 -19.18 31.06 7.96
C ALA A 214 -18.25 32.19 8.47
N ASP A 215 -17.21 31.84 9.24
CA ASP A 215 -16.27 32.79 9.86
C ASP A 215 -15.10 33.14 8.93
N GLY A 216 -14.95 32.41 7.82
CA GLY A 216 -14.00 32.70 6.76
C GLY A 216 -13.15 31.50 6.40
N VAL A 217 -11.86 31.73 6.15
CA VAL A 217 -10.89 30.68 5.77
C VAL A 217 -9.81 30.59 6.82
N ASN A 218 -9.70 29.42 7.45
CA ASN A 218 -8.72 29.13 8.48
C ASN A 218 -7.79 27.99 8.02
N SER A 219 -6.52 28.03 8.40
CA SER A 219 -5.57 26.96 8.08
C SER A 219 -4.66 26.62 9.26
N ALA A 220 -4.37 25.34 9.45
CA ALA A 220 -3.47 24.86 10.49
C ALA A 220 -2.54 23.79 9.94
N THR A 221 -1.27 23.79 10.40
CA THR A 221 -0.30 22.74 10.10
C THR A 221 -0.04 21.95 11.37
N LEU A 222 -0.23 20.63 11.29
CA LEU A 222 -0.18 19.72 12.42
C LEU A 222 0.83 18.60 12.14
N PRO A 223 1.59 18.14 13.15
CA PRO A 223 2.34 16.90 13.07
C PRO A 223 1.41 15.72 12.72
N LYS A 224 1.83 14.75 11.90
CA LYS A 224 0.97 13.60 11.53
C LYS A 224 0.62 12.69 12.70
N ASP A 225 1.37 12.75 13.80
CA ASP A 225 1.08 12.09 15.08
C ASP A 225 0.07 12.87 15.94
N TYR A 226 -0.55 13.95 15.43
CA TYR A 226 -1.51 14.77 16.20
C TYR A 226 -2.66 13.96 16.80
N MET A 227 -3.12 12.89 16.13
CA MET A 227 -4.19 12.05 16.67
C MET A 227 -3.76 11.31 17.95
N ASN A 228 -2.51 10.84 18.02
CA ASN A 228 -1.98 10.23 19.23
C ASN A 228 -1.95 11.25 20.38
N ARG A 229 -1.60 12.51 20.07
CA ARG A 229 -1.63 13.60 21.05
C ARG A 229 -3.05 13.95 21.48
N TYR A 230 -3.99 13.99 20.54
CA TYR A 230 -5.40 14.25 20.82
C TYR A 230 -6.01 13.16 21.71
N LEU A 231 -5.74 11.88 21.42
CA LEU A 231 -6.17 10.77 22.28
C LEU A 231 -5.54 10.86 23.69
N ALA A 232 -4.26 11.21 23.78
CA ALA A 232 -3.61 11.44 25.06
C ALA A 232 -4.28 12.58 25.85
N THR A 233 -4.58 13.71 25.21
CA THR A 233 -5.29 14.84 25.83
C THR A 233 -6.73 14.47 26.21
N MET A 234 -7.44 13.68 25.40
CA MET A 234 -8.76 13.15 25.76
C MET A 234 -8.68 12.34 27.05
N ASN A 235 -7.69 11.45 27.17
CA ASN A 235 -7.50 10.58 28.32
C ASN A 235 -7.05 11.33 29.59
N SER A 236 -6.15 12.32 29.45
CA SER A 236 -5.57 13.02 30.59
C SER A 236 -6.41 14.18 31.10
N GLU A 237 -7.23 14.80 30.25
CA GLU A 237 -7.93 16.06 30.58
C GLU A 237 -9.45 15.98 30.38
N LEU A 238 -9.93 15.66 29.18
CA LEU A 238 -11.35 15.77 28.82
C LEU A 238 -12.23 14.71 29.52
N ILE A 239 -11.80 13.45 29.54
CA ILE A 239 -12.54 12.37 30.21
C ILE A 239 -12.65 12.64 31.72
N PRO A 240 -11.56 12.97 32.44
CA PRO A 240 -11.65 13.38 33.84
C PRO A 240 -12.59 14.57 34.09
N ALA A 241 -12.56 15.59 33.22
CA ALA A 241 -13.45 16.75 33.35
C ALA A 241 -14.93 16.37 33.18
N GLN A 242 -15.25 15.49 32.22
CA GLN A 242 -16.61 14.94 32.05
C GLN A 242 -17.05 14.08 33.25
N GLU A 243 -16.13 13.29 33.83
CA GLU A 243 -16.41 12.52 35.05
C GLU A 243 -16.76 13.45 36.23
N MET A 244 -16.04 14.55 36.39
CA MET A 244 -16.32 15.55 37.44
C MET A 244 -17.69 16.21 37.25
N LEU A 245 -18.01 16.67 36.04
CA LEU A 245 -19.30 17.30 35.74
C LEU A 245 -20.48 16.35 35.97
N MET A 246 -20.35 15.08 35.54
CA MET A 246 -21.39 14.07 35.79
C MET A 246 -21.51 13.73 37.28
N ALA A 247 -20.40 13.70 38.03
CA ALA A 247 -20.42 13.47 39.47
C ALA A 247 -21.12 14.62 40.22
N GLU A 248 -20.84 15.87 39.84
CA GLU A 248 -21.48 17.05 40.41
C GLU A 248 -22.99 17.06 40.11
N GLN A 249 -23.39 16.77 38.87
CA GLN A 249 -24.81 16.65 38.51
C GLN A 249 -25.51 15.54 39.30
N LEU A 250 -24.85 14.40 39.48
CA LEU A 250 -25.40 13.28 40.27
C LEU A 250 -25.56 13.67 41.74
N GLU A 251 -24.64 14.44 42.31
CA GLU A 251 -24.73 14.95 43.68
C GLU A 251 -25.90 15.94 43.84
N GLN A 252 -26.07 16.86 42.88
CA GLN A 252 -27.21 17.79 42.86
C GLN A 252 -28.55 17.06 42.76
N VAL A 253 -28.66 16.07 41.87
CA VAL A 253 -29.86 15.24 41.72
C VAL A 253 -30.16 14.47 43.01
N ARG A 254 -29.14 13.89 43.65
CA ARG A 254 -29.30 13.18 44.94
C ARG A 254 -29.69 14.10 46.08
N ALA A 255 -29.12 15.30 46.15
CA ALA A 255 -29.50 16.31 47.14
C ALA A 255 -30.95 16.77 46.95
N GLY A 256 -31.39 16.95 45.70
CA GLY A 256 -32.80 17.23 45.37
C GLY A 256 -33.75 16.10 45.76
N LEU A 257 -33.36 14.84 45.55
CA LEU A 257 -34.13 13.67 45.98
C LEU A 257 -34.21 13.52 47.51
N ALA A 258 -33.16 13.93 48.23
CA ALA A 258 -33.11 13.91 49.69
C ALA A 258 -33.87 15.07 50.35
N ASN A 259 -34.14 16.16 49.61
CA ASN A 259 -34.88 17.31 50.12
C ASN A 259 -36.37 16.96 50.31
N PRO A 260 -36.91 17.05 51.55
CA PRO A 260 -38.31 16.76 51.83
C PRO A 260 -39.30 17.65 51.07
N ALA A 261 -38.89 18.87 50.68
CA ALA A 261 -39.72 19.85 49.99
C ALA A 261 -39.91 19.59 48.49
N THR A 262 -39.17 18.63 47.91
CA THR A 262 -39.27 18.29 46.49
C THR A 262 -40.59 17.59 46.18
N ASN A 263 -41.37 18.15 45.24
CA ASN A 263 -42.67 17.62 44.84
C ASN A 263 -42.56 16.26 44.12
N ALA A 264 -43.69 15.56 43.95
CA ALA A 264 -43.70 14.18 43.44
C ALA A 264 -43.26 14.07 41.97
N GLU A 265 -43.54 15.07 41.14
CA GLU A 265 -43.25 15.09 39.71
C GLU A 265 -41.76 15.33 39.45
N ASP A 266 -41.18 16.34 40.10
CA ASP A 266 -39.74 16.62 40.06
C ASP A 266 -38.93 15.44 40.63
N ARG A 267 -39.45 14.81 41.69
CA ARG A 267 -38.81 13.62 42.29
C ARG A 267 -38.82 12.42 41.34
N ALA A 268 -39.84 12.26 40.49
CA ALA A 268 -39.89 11.22 39.48
C ALA A 268 -38.89 11.48 38.34
N GLN A 269 -38.81 12.73 37.84
CA GLN A 269 -37.81 13.14 36.85
C GLN A 269 -36.38 12.97 37.38
N MET A 270 -36.10 13.42 38.61
CA MET A 270 -34.79 13.29 39.23
C MET A 270 -34.34 11.82 39.38
N LYS A 271 -35.24 10.88 39.70
CA LYS A 271 -34.92 9.44 39.72
C LYS A 271 -34.55 8.90 38.34
N GLN A 272 -35.25 9.36 37.29
CA GLN A 272 -34.93 8.99 35.92
C GLN A 272 -33.56 9.53 35.50
N THR A 273 -33.26 10.78 35.83
CA THR A 273 -31.95 11.42 35.60
C THR A 273 -30.84 10.73 36.38
N GLU A 274 -31.05 10.38 37.66
CA GLU A 274 -30.08 9.61 38.47
C GLU A 274 -29.76 8.27 37.80
N THR A 275 -30.78 7.55 37.33
CA THR A 275 -30.59 6.25 36.65
C THR A 275 -29.77 6.41 35.37
N MET A 276 -30.03 7.47 34.59
CA MET A 276 -29.27 7.78 33.37
C MET A 276 -27.81 8.12 33.69
N LEU A 277 -27.57 8.98 34.68
CA LEU A 277 -26.22 9.40 35.09
C LEU A 277 -25.39 8.23 35.64
N VAL A 278 -25.99 7.36 36.48
CA VAL A 278 -25.32 6.16 37.00
C VAL A 278 -24.96 5.19 35.88
N LYS A 279 -25.88 4.98 34.93
CA LYS A 279 -25.61 4.15 33.74
C LYS A 279 -24.49 4.75 32.88
N GLY A 280 -24.49 6.07 32.68
CA GLY A 280 -23.44 6.79 31.95
C GLY A 280 -22.07 6.67 32.61
N GLN A 281 -21.99 6.80 33.94
CA GLN A 281 -20.75 6.61 34.71
C GLN A 281 -20.18 5.19 34.55
N GLN A 282 -21.04 4.16 34.54
CA GLN A 282 -20.60 2.78 34.36
C GLN A 282 -20.06 2.55 32.93
N GLN A 283 -20.76 3.02 31.91
CA GLN A 283 -20.32 2.93 30.52
C GLN A 283 -18.99 3.66 30.28
N MET A 284 -18.81 4.84 30.89
CA MET A 284 -17.55 5.60 30.82
C MET A 284 -16.39 4.88 31.51
N LYS A 285 -16.62 4.23 32.66
CA LYS A 285 -15.59 3.41 33.32
C LYS A 285 -15.12 2.25 32.44
N GLU A 286 -16.06 1.56 31.81
CA GLU A 286 -15.77 0.44 30.90
C GLU A 286 -15.01 0.94 29.66
N ALA A 287 -15.47 2.04 29.04
CA ALA A 287 -14.79 2.66 27.91
C ALA A 287 -13.36 3.12 28.26
N LYS A 288 -13.15 3.73 29.43
CA LYS A 288 -11.83 4.19 29.89
C LYS A 288 -10.86 3.04 30.14
N ALA A 289 -11.34 1.91 30.68
CA ALA A 289 -10.53 0.71 30.86
C ALA A 289 -10.06 0.14 29.52
N GLN A 290 -10.96 0.09 28.53
CA GLN A 290 -10.65 -0.34 27.18
C GLN A 290 -9.67 0.64 26.49
N MET A 291 -9.95 1.94 26.53
CA MET A 291 -9.10 2.97 25.91
C MET A 291 -7.68 3.00 26.49
N LYS A 292 -7.52 2.76 27.80
CA LYS A 292 -6.20 2.70 28.45
C LYS A 292 -5.41 1.46 28.04
N ALA A 293 -6.09 0.32 27.84
CA ALA A 293 -5.47 -0.88 27.29
C ALA A 293 -5.01 -0.64 25.84
N ASP A 294 -5.87 -0.05 25.02
CA ASP A 294 -5.56 0.28 23.62
C ASP A 294 -4.41 1.31 23.51
N GLU A 295 -4.35 2.31 24.40
CA GLU A 295 -3.28 3.32 24.45
C GLU A 295 -1.92 2.69 24.78
N GLN A 296 -1.85 1.74 25.73
CA GLN A 296 -0.61 1.05 26.07
C GLN A 296 -0.09 0.18 24.92
N GLU A 297 -0.99 -0.39 24.11
CA GLU A 297 -0.64 -1.17 22.92
C GLU A 297 -0.20 -0.26 21.76
N LEU A 298 -0.89 0.86 21.53
CA LEU A 298 -0.62 1.83 20.46
C LEU A 298 0.60 2.74 20.74
N ALA A 299 0.98 2.93 22.01
CA ALA A 299 2.14 3.72 22.41
C ALA A 299 3.48 3.10 21.99
N GLN A 300 3.50 1.82 21.61
CA GLN A 300 4.70 1.23 21.03
C GLN A 300 4.82 1.63 19.55
N PRO A 301 5.88 2.36 19.16
CA PRO A 301 6.06 2.70 17.76
C PRO A 301 6.18 1.42 16.94
N ALA A 302 5.24 1.22 16.01
CA ALA A 302 5.28 0.09 15.08
C ALA A 302 6.62 0.12 14.34
N LYS A 303 7.47 -0.88 14.56
CA LYS A 303 8.74 -1.00 13.83
C LYS A 303 8.41 -1.20 12.35
N PRO A 304 8.94 -0.37 11.43
CA PRO A 304 8.77 -0.60 10.01
C PRO A 304 9.31 -1.98 9.64
N ILE A 305 8.48 -2.83 9.05
CA ILE A 305 8.91 -4.12 8.52
C ILE A 305 9.01 -4.02 7.00
N SER A 306 10.03 -4.67 6.42
CA SER A 306 10.13 -4.81 4.97
C SER A 306 9.12 -5.86 4.46
N GLU A 307 8.74 -5.78 3.18
CA GLU A 307 7.86 -6.79 2.56
C GLU A 307 8.47 -8.19 2.69
N ALA A 308 9.80 -8.30 2.49
CA ALA A 308 10.53 -9.55 2.61
C ALA A 308 10.47 -10.13 4.03
N ALA A 309 10.62 -9.28 5.05
CA ALA A 309 10.50 -9.69 6.45
C ALA A 309 9.07 -10.12 6.78
N PHE A 310 8.06 -9.41 6.26
CA PHE A 310 6.65 -9.73 6.48
C PHE A 310 6.28 -11.12 5.94
N TRP A 311 6.73 -11.47 4.72
CA TRP A 311 6.42 -12.76 4.12
C TRP A 311 7.30 -13.93 4.58
N GLN A 312 8.29 -13.68 5.45
CA GLN A 312 9.12 -14.70 6.10
C GLN A 312 9.79 -15.72 5.14
N LYS A 313 10.23 -15.27 3.93
CA LYS A 313 10.93 -16.00 2.84
C LYS A 313 10.09 -16.33 1.58
N GLN A 314 10.78 -16.91 0.59
CA GLN A 314 10.38 -17.15 -0.79
C GLN A 314 8.98 -17.79 -0.90
N GLY A 315 8.11 -17.20 -1.72
CA GLY A 315 6.79 -17.74 -2.01
C GLY A 315 5.71 -17.49 -0.94
N GLY A 316 6.01 -16.86 0.21
CA GLY A 316 5.01 -16.56 1.25
C GLY A 316 3.79 -15.80 0.72
N LYS A 317 4.02 -14.79 -0.13
CA LYS A 317 2.99 -14.03 -0.85
C LYS A 317 2.12 -14.90 -1.78
N ARG A 318 2.74 -15.87 -2.46
CA ARG A 318 2.02 -16.82 -3.34
C ARG A 318 1.20 -17.82 -2.52
N LYS A 319 1.75 -18.30 -1.39
CA LYS A 319 1.03 -19.16 -0.45
C LYS A 319 -0.18 -18.43 0.12
N PHE A 320 -0.01 -17.18 0.53
CA PHE A 320 -1.10 -16.33 0.98
C PHE A 320 -2.19 -16.17 -0.10
N ASP A 321 -1.80 -15.87 -1.34
CA ASP A 321 -2.76 -15.82 -2.45
C ASP A 321 -3.47 -17.18 -2.63
N LYS A 322 -2.77 -18.31 -2.55
CA LYS A 322 -3.38 -19.65 -2.64
C LYS A 322 -4.43 -19.89 -1.56
N ASP A 323 -4.17 -19.45 -0.33
CA ASP A 323 -5.03 -19.74 0.82
C ASP A 323 -6.22 -18.77 0.88
N TYR A 324 -6.02 -17.49 0.53
CA TYR A 324 -6.98 -16.41 0.84
C TYR A 324 -7.56 -15.68 -0.38
N LEU A 325 -6.98 -15.78 -1.58
CA LEU A 325 -7.57 -15.20 -2.79
C LEU A 325 -8.79 -16.04 -3.21
N LYS A 326 -9.98 -15.44 -3.17
CA LYS A 326 -11.23 -16.16 -3.50
C LYS A 326 -11.84 -15.75 -4.83
N GLN A 327 -11.57 -14.53 -5.30
CA GLN A 327 -12.16 -14.03 -6.52
C GLN A 327 -11.24 -13.01 -7.19
N THR A 328 -11.31 -12.93 -8.51
CA THR A 328 -10.66 -11.88 -9.30
C THR A 328 -11.69 -11.29 -10.27
N THR A 329 -11.71 -9.96 -10.42
CA THR A 329 -12.61 -9.26 -11.35
C THR A 329 -11.98 -7.95 -11.84
N MET A 330 -12.55 -7.36 -12.90
CA MET A 330 -12.16 -6.04 -13.39
C MET A 330 -13.02 -4.97 -12.71
N TYR A 331 -12.40 -4.13 -11.88
CA TYR A 331 -13.04 -2.96 -11.31
C TYR A 331 -12.99 -1.80 -12.31
N GLN A 332 -14.15 -1.16 -12.54
CA GLN A 332 -14.34 -0.12 -13.56
C GLN A 332 -13.84 -0.54 -14.97
N GLY A 333 -13.88 -1.84 -15.27
CA GLY A 333 -13.39 -2.40 -16.55
C GLY A 333 -11.88 -2.26 -16.78
N LYS A 334 -11.12 -1.80 -15.79
CA LYS A 334 -9.74 -1.33 -15.99
C LYS A 334 -8.72 -1.92 -15.02
N TYR A 335 -9.08 -2.07 -13.74
CA TYR A 335 -8.16 -2.52 -12.70
C TYR A 335 -8.46 -3.97 -12.32
N LEU A 336 -7.45 -4.83 -12.39
CA LEU A 336 -7.54 -6.20 -11.91
C LEU A 336 -7.63 -6.16 -10.38
N THR A 337 -8.80 -6.49 -9.86
CA THR A 337 -9.09 -6.52 -8.43
C THR A 337 -9.24 -7.93 -7.93
N ARG A 338 -8.78 -8.15 -6.70
CA ARG A 338 -8.71 -9.43 -6.03
C ARG A 338 -9.48 -9.37 -4.72
N LYS A 339 -10.36 -10.33 -4.47
CA LYS A 339 -11.06 -10.51 -3.20
C LYS A 339 -10.28 -11.45 -2.30
N TYR A 340 -9.92 -10.96 -1.12
CA TYR A 340 -9.27 -11.74 -0.09
C TYR A 340 -10.22 -11.98 1.07
N VAL A 341 -10.25 -13.21 1.59
CA VAL A 341 -11.07 -13.61 2.74
C VAL A 341 -10.18 -14.32 3.74
N LEU A 342 -9.76 -13.60 4.78
CA LEU A 342 -8.94 -14.14 5.87
C LEU A 342 -9.81 -14.84 6.92
N SER A 343 -10.98 -14.26 7.22
CA SER A 343 -12.01 -14.82 8.09
C SER A 343 -13.38 -14.25 7.71
N ALA A 344 -14.46 -14.72 8.36
CA ALA A 344 -15.80 -14.15 8.17
C ALA A 344 -15.85 -12.64 8.48
N ALA A 345 -15.02 -12.16 9.41
CA ALA A 345 -14.95 -10.76 9.82
C ALA A 345 -13.88 -9.95 9.07
N MET A 346 -12.98 -10.59 8.31
CA MET A 346 -11.85 -9.93 7.65
C MET A 346 -11.83 -10.25 6.15
N THR A 347 -12.50 -9.39 5.38
CA THR A 347 -12.62 -9.47 3.92
C THR A 347 -12.34 -8.12 3.28
N TRP A 348 -11.61 -8.12 2.16
CA TRP A 348 -11.35 -6.91 1.39
C TRP A 348 -11.15 -7.20 -0.09
N TRP A 349 -11.26 -6.15 -0.89
CA TRP A 349 -10.89 -6.11 -2.30
C TRP A 349 -9.70 -5.17 -2.47
N SER A 350 -8.70 -5.61 -3.22
CA SER A 350 -7.54 -4.77 -3.54
C SER A 350 -7.06 -4.96 -4.97
N THR A 351 -6.28 -3.98 -5.46
CA THR A 351 -5.62 -4.05 -6.76
C THR A 351 -4.14 -3.68 -6.63
N PRO A 352 -3.23 -4.42 -7.29
CA PRO A 352 -1.83 -4.00 -7.39
C PRO A 352 -1.59 -2.92 -8.45
N ASP A 353 -2.59 -2.60 -9.29
CA ASP A 353 -2.42 -1.73 -10.46
C ASP A 353 -2.25 -0.25 -10.09
N ILE A 354 -2.70 0.12 -8.88
CA ILE A 354 -2.64 1.48 -8.34
C ILE A 354 -1.48 1.55 -7.34
N PRO A 355 -0.48 2.45 -7.52
CA PRO A 355 0.71 2.56 -6.68
C PRO A 355 0.43 3.26 -5.33
N LEU A 356 -0.71 2.98 -4.72
CA LEU A 356 -1.13 3.52 -3.42
C LEU A 356 -1.36 2.36 -2.44
N ARG A 357 -1.22 2.65 -1.15
CA ARG A 357 -1.39 1.70 -0.05
C ARG A 357 -2.51 2.17 0.88
N LEU A 358 -3.01 1.26 1.71
CA LEU A 358 -3.98 1.62 2.75
C LEU A 358 -3.45 2.78 3.61
N SER A 359 -2.16 2.76 3.96
CA SER A 359 -1.52 3.83 4.73
C SER A 359 -1.47 5.20 4.04
N ASP A 360 -1.53 5.27 2.70
CA ASP A 360 -1.56 6.56 2.00
C ASP A 360 -2.91 7.27 2.23
N ILE A 361 -3.98 6.47 2.35
CA ILE A 361 -5.34 6.94 2.62
C ILE A 361 -5.47 7.34 4.09
N THR A 362 -4.99 6.47 4.99
CA THR A 362 -5.18 6.68 6.44
C THR A 362 -4.38 7.85 7.01
N GLN A 363 -3.38 8.32 6.28
CA GLN A 363 -2.59 9.51 6.64
C GLN A 363 -3.37 10.83 6.56
N ILE A 364 -4.45 10.90 5.77
CA ILE A 364 -5.10 12.17 5.43
C ILE A 364 -6.60 12.19 5.74
N ILE A 365 -7.20 11.03 5.99
CA ILE A 365 -8.60 10.96 6.40
C ILE A 365 -8.63 10.96 7.94
N PRO A 366 -9.18 12.00 8.58
CA PRO A 366 -9.10 12.19 10.04
C PRO A 366 -9.57 10.97 10.85
N LEU A 367 -10.56 10.23 10.34
CA LEU A 367 -11.17 9.07 11.00
C LEU A 367 -10.44 7.74 10.76
N ALA A 368 -9.47 7.69 9.84
CA ALA A 368 -8.78 6.46 9.45
C ALA A 368 -7.43 6.25 10.18
N SER A 369 -7.09 7.14 11.12
CA SER A 369 -5.81 7.22 11.83
C SER A 369 -5.44 5.99 12.68
N PHE A 370 -6.35 5.01 12.84
CA PHE A 370 -6.12 3.77 13.60
C PHE A 370 -5.20 2.76 12.90
N VAL A 371 -4.89 2.96 11.60
CA VAL A 371 -3.98 2.07 10.87
C VAL A 371 -2.56 2.61 10.97
N ALA A 372 -1.76 1.98 11.84
CA ALA A 372 -0.35 2.32 12.05
C ALA A 372 0.41 2.44 10.72
N GLN A 373 1.09 3.58 10.53
CA GLN A 373 1.95 3.84 9.38
C GLN A 373 3.02 2.75 9.29
N ASN A 374 3.21 2.17 8.09
CA ASN A 374 4.19 1.11 7.82
C ASN A 374 4.02 -0.21 8.60
N SER A 375 2.81 -0.49 9.08
CA SER A 375 2.47 -1.82 9.60
C SER A 375 2.41 -2.86 8.47
N GLY A 376 2.61 -4.14 8.82
CA GLY A 376 2.48 -5.27 7.89
C GLY A 376 1.14 -5.33 7.15
N ILE A 377 0.16 -4.54 7.57
CA ILE A 377 -1.13 -4.37 6.92
C ILE A 377 -0.99 -3.99 5.44
N ASN A 378 -0.02 -3.14 5.08
CA ASN A 378 0.16 -2.73 3.68
C ASN A 378 0.50 -3.92 2.78
N TYR A 379 1.31 -4.85 3.30
CA TYR A 379 1.65 -6.08 2.59
C TYR A 379 0.50 -7.10 2.65
N LEU A 380 -0.17 -7.22 3.80
CA LEU A 380 -1.35 -8.07 3.98
C LEU A 380 -2.46 -7.72 2.99
N MET A 381 -2.70 -6.42 2.74
CA MET A 381 -3.74 -5.97 1.82
C MET A 381 -3.49 -6.41 0.37
N ARG A 382 -2.27 -6.83 0.03
CA ARG A 382 -1.88 -7.30 -1.31
C ARG A 382 -2.12 -6.27 -2.44
N GLY A 383 -2.18 -4.98 -2.11
CA GLY A 383 -2.39 -3.89 -3.06
C GLY A 383 -3.21 -2.74 -2.46
N PHE A 384 -3.58 -1.79 -3.31
CA PHE A 384 -4.47 -0.69 -2.96
C PHE A 384 -5.88 -1.19 -2.67
N PRO A 385 -6.47 -0.91 -1.49
CA PRO A 385 -7.80 -1.39 -1.15
C PRO A 385 -8.87 -0.63 -1.94
N VAL A 386 -9.64 -1.36 -2.75
CA VAL A 386 -10.82 -0.82 -3.46
C VAL A 386 -12.07 -0.91 -2.56
N ASN A 387 -12.15 -1.94 -1.73
CA ASN A 387 -13.15 -2.05 -0.67
C ASN A 387 -12.52 -2.73 0.54
N TYR A 388 -12.64 -2.14 1.73
CA TYR A 388 -12.13 -2.68 2.97
C TYR A 388 -13.24 -2.79 4.01
N LEU A 389 -13.52 -4.02 4.47
CA LEU A 389 -14.53 -4.35 5.49
C LEU A 389 -15.95 -3.80 5.22
N ASP A 390 -16.27 -3.46 3.97
CA ASP A 390 -17.44 -2.67 3.58
C ASP A 390 -17.58 -1.29 4.25
N MET A 391 -16.65 -0.93 5.13
CA MET A 391 -16.54 0.35 5.81
C MET A 391 -15.93 1.42 4.91
N MET A 392 -14.95 1.05 4.08
CA MET A 392 -14.28 1.98 3.16
C MET A 392 -14.39 1.48 1.73
N GLN A 393 -14.85 2.34 0.82
CA GLN A 393 -14.98 2.02 -0.60
C GLN A 393 -14.35 3.11 -1.47
N MET A 394 -13.53 2.72 -2.44
CA MET A 394 -12.96 3.61 -3.45
C MET A 394 -13.87 3.62 -4.67
N GLN A 395 -14.33 4.78 -5.10
CA GLN A 395 -15.22 4.98 -6.24
C GLN A 395 -14.61 5.97 -7.24
N ASN A 396 -15.08 5.93 -8.49
CA ASN A 396 -14.74 6.95 -9.49
C ASN A 396 -13.22 7.18 -9.68
N ILE A 397 -12.43 6.09 -9.69
CA ILE A 397 -10.96 6.17 -9.82
C ILE A 397 -10.57 6.62 -11.24
N ARG A 398 -9.84 7.73 -11.31
CA ARG A 398 -9.28 8.30 -12.54
C ARG A 398 -7.76 8.43 -12.43
N GLU A 399 -7.10 8.39 -13.58
CA GLU A 399 -5.63 8.40 -13.71
C GLU A 399 -5.07 9.79 -14.07
N ASP A 400 -5.71 10.82 -13.53
CA ASP A 400 -5.38 12.21 -13.73
C ASP A 400 -5.59 13.00 -12.44
N VAL A 401 -5.09 14.21 -12.44
CA VAL A 401 -5.35 15.22 -11.42
C VAL A 401 -5.76 16.51 -12.12
N PRO A 402 -6.62 17.34 -11.50
CA PRO A 402 -7.06 18.58 -12.11
C PRO A 402 -5.88 19.55 -12.30
N ASN A 403 -5.97 20.44 -13.29
CA ASN A 403 -4.97 21.49 -13.52
C ASN A 403 -4.73 22.39 -12.30
N SER A 404 -5.74 22.49 -11.43
CA SER A 404 -5.72 23.21 -10.15
C SER A 404 -5.10 22.42 -9.00
N PHE A 405 -4.50 21.25 -9.24
CA PHE A 405 -3.89 20.43 -8.19
C PHE A 405 -2.91 21.22 -7.32
N ASP A 406 -2.08 22.08 -7.91
CA ASP A 406 -1.10 22.85 -7.13
C ASP A 406 -1.78 23.89 -6.21
N LYS A 407 -2.98 24.38 -6.58
CA LYS A 407 -3.82 25.21 -5.71
C LYS A 407 -4.53 24.37 -4.64
N LEU A 408 -4.96 23.16 -4.98
CA LEU A 408 -5.47 22.19 -4.00
C LEU A 408 -4.40 21.88 -2.94
N PHE A 409 -3.16 21.68 -3.37
CA PHE A 409 -1.97 21.48 -2.53
C PHE A 409 -1.37 22.80 -1.98
N SER A 410 -2.22 23.70 -1.50
CA SER A 410 -1.79 24.97 -0.91
C SER A 410 -2.80 25.47 0.12
N THR A 411 -2.45 26.54 0.84
CA THR A 411 -3.36 27.23 1.76
C THR A 411 -4.43 28.06 1.06
N ALA A 412 -4.45 28.15 -0.28
CA ALA A 412 -5.49 28.85 -1.01
C ALA A 412 -6.87 28.20 -0.82
N ALA A 413 -7.93 29.00 -0.76
CA ALA A 413 -9.32 28.56 -0.64
C ALA A 413 -9.86 27.93 -1.95
N VAL A 414 -9.29 26.79 -2.34
CA VAL A 414 -9.68 25.99 -3.51
C VAL A 414 -9.93 24.56 -3.04
N PHE A 415 -11.12 24.03 -3.31
CA PHE A 415 -11.64 22.79 -2.71
C PHE A 415 -12.36 21.87 -3.72
N GLN A 416 -12.04 21.95 -5.01
CA GLN A 416 -12.71 21.23 -6.12
C GLN A 416 -13.22 19.81 -5.83
#